data_AF-L8FMJ6-F1
#
_entry.id   AF-L8FMJ6-F1
#
_cell.length_a   1.000
_cell.length_b   1.000
_cell.length_c   1.000
_cell.angle_alpha   90.00
_cell.angle_beta   90.00
_cell.angle_gamma   90.00
#
_symmetry.space_group_name_H-M   'P 1'
#
loop_
_entity.id
_entity.type
_entity.pdbx_description
1 polymer ?
#
loop_
_entity_poly.entity_id
_entity_poly.type
_entity_poly.pdbx_seq_one_letter_code
_entity_poly.pdbx_strand_id
1 'polypeptide(L)'
;MLAYGELAVLQHDLLSIKVANQQKAKIRSRSVLQTTSGPLTARDAQKKKEDKAKKHKESQERTANYRLQIALSKVKKALHKRGVEARKAEQARKRQVSILLKANKEVPLDLLEPIQDPEKLAQESELQEKLPPS
;
A
#
# COMPACT_ATOMS: atom_id res chain seq x y z
N MET A 1 -29.09 43.62 -8.14
CA MET A 1 -29.43 42.75 -9.29
C MET A 1 -28.19 42.62 -10.15
N LEU A 2 -27.33 41.63 -9.88
CA LEU A 2 -26.25 41.31 -10.84
C LEU A 2 -26.88 40.54 -11.98
N ALA A 3 -26.67 41.11 -13.16
CA ALA A 3 -27.47 40.97 -14.35
C ALA A 3 -27.45 39.54 -14.89
N TYR A 4 -28.58 39.08 -15.40
CA TYR A 4 -28.73 37.84 -16.17
C TYR A 4 -27.60 37.59 -17.20
N GLY A 5 -26.98 38.65 -17.72
CA GLY A 5 -25.82 38.56 -18.62
C GLY A 5 -24.57 37.94 -17.97
N GLU A 6 -24.24 38.29 -16.73
CA GLU A 6 -23.07 37.71 -16.02
C GLU A 6 -23.28 36.23 -15.70
N LEU A 7 -24.52 35.86 -15.35
CA LEU A 7 -24.90 34.47 -15.14
C LEU A 7 -24.79 33.65 -16.44
N ALA A 8 -25.21 34.21 -17.57
CA ALA A 8 -25.11 33.56 -18.87
C ALA A 8 -23.66 33.36 -19.31
N VAL A 9 -22.78 34.35 -19.06
CA VAL A 9 -21.33 34.25 -19.34
C VAL A 9 -20.70 33.14 -18.49
N LEU A 10 -20.99 33.11 -17.19
CA LEU A 10 -20.49 32.04 -16.30
C LEU A 10 -20.96 30.66 -16.74
N GLN A 11 -22.22 30.51 -17.15
CA GLN A 11 -22.76 29.24 -17.65
C GLN A 11 -22.07 28.81 -18.95
N HIS A 12 -21.84 29.74 -19.87
CA HIS A 12 -21.13 29.48 -21.12
C HIS A 12 -19.68 29.04 -20.88
N ASP A 13 -18.97 29.68 -19.95
CA ASP A 13 -17.58 29.34 -19.63
C ASP A 13 -17.48 27.97 -18.96
N LEU A 14 -18.39 27.65 -18.05
CA LEU A 14 -18.48 26.33 -17.44
C LEU A 14 -18.76 25.23 -18.48
N LEU A 15 -19.65 25.50 -19.44
CA LEU A 15 -19.93 24.60 -20.56
C LEU A 15 -18.69 24.40 -21.44
N SER A 16 -17.99 25.48 -21.76
CA SER A 16 -16.77 25.46 -22.58
C SER A 16 -15.66 24.64 -21.92
N ILE A 17 -15.44 24.84 -20.61
CA ILE A 17 -14.49 24.05 -19.81
C ILE A 17 -14.88 22.57 -19.80
N LYS A 18 -16.18 22.26 -19.63
CA LYS A 18 -16.68 20.88 -19.65
C LYS A 18 -16.42 20.20 -20.98
N VAL A 19 -16.71 20.87 -22.10
CA VAL A 19 -16.46 20.36 -23.46
C VAL A 19 -14.96 20.15 -23.69
N ALA A 20 -14.11 21.11 -23.31
CA ALA A 20 -12.66 20.98 -23.45
C ALA A 20 -12.11 19.80 -22.63
N ASN A 21 -12.62 19.59 -21.41
CA ASN A 21 -12.24 18.47 -20.57
C ASN A 21 -12.69 17.12 -21.15
N GLN A 22 -13.88 17.05 -21.75
CA GLN A 22 -14.34 15.85 -22.45
C GLN A 22 -13.47 15.50 -23.66
N GLN A 23 -13.09 16.49 -24.46
CA GLN A 23 -12.20 16.29 -25.60
C GLN A 23 -10.81 15.82 -25.15
N LYS A 24 -10.24 16.44 -24.11
CA LYS A 24 -8.97 16.00 -23.51
C LYS A 24 -9.06 14.58 -22.96
N ALA A 25 -10.16 14.22 -22.29
CA ALA A 25 -10.38 12.87 -21.77
C ALA A 25 -10.47 11.83 -22.91
N LYS A 26 -11.16 12.16 -24.01
CA LYS A 26 -11.23 11.31 -25.20
C LYS A 26 -9.86 11.05 -25.79
N ILE A 27 -9.01 12.07 -25.93
CA ILE A 27 -7.63 11.95 -26.43
C ILE A 27 -6.75 11.12 -25.47
N ARG A 28 -6.93 11.29 -24.15
CA ARG A 28 -6.20 10.54 -23.11
C ARG A 28 -6.72 9.11 -22.91
N SER A 29 -7.81 8.73 -23.57
CA SER A 29 -8.34 7.37 -23.46
C SER A 29 -7.31 6.35 -23.90
N ARG A 30 -7.19 5.26 -23.14
CA ARG A 30 -6.29 4.14 -23.45
C ARG A 30 -6.61 3.51 -24.82
N SER A 31 -7.87 3.55 -25.24
CA SER A 31 -8.35 3.00 -26.52
C SER A 31 -8.06 3.89 -27.73
N VAL A 32 -7.73 5.17 -27.55
CA VAL A 32 -7.50 6.09 -28.67
C VAL A 32 -6.06 6.01 -29.14
N LEU A 33 -5.85 5.68 -30.41
CA LEU A 33 -4.51 5.50 -31.01
C LEU A 33 -4.02 6.74 -31.78
N GLN A 34 -4.96 7.57 -32.23
CA GLN A 34 -4.69 8.78 -32.98
C GLN A 34 -4.92 9.99 -32.08
N THR A 35 -3.83 10.55 -31.58
CA THR A 35 -3.81 11.76 -30.77
C THR A 35 -3.30 12.89 -31.66
N THR A 36 -4.22 13.63 -32.28
CA THR A 36 -4.00 14.92 -33.00
C THR A 36 -2.94 14.98 -34.12
N SER A 37 -2.16 13.93 -34.38
CA SER A 37 -1.04 13.92 -35.33
C SER A 37 -1.41 13.18 -36.62
N GLY A 38 -1.90 13.92 -37.62
CA GLY A 38 -2.03 13.45 -39.01
C GLY A 38 -2.76 12.11 -39.24
N PRO A 39 -2.85 11.63 -40.49
CA PRO A 39 -3.37 10.31 -40.79
C PRO A 39 -2.41 9.23 -40.27
N LEU A 40 -2.96 8.24 -39.56
CA LEU A 40 -2.21 7.11 -39.00
C LEU A 40 -2.31 5.91 -39.97
N THR A 41 -1.17 5.36 -40.41
CA THR A 41 -1.19 4.16 -41.26
C THR A 41 -1.61 2.92 -40.45
N ALA A 42 -2.12 1.89 -41.14
CA ALA A 42 -2.54 0.64 -40.49
C ALA A 42 -1.40 -0.05 -39.71
N ARG A 43 -0.18 -0.03 -40.25
CA ARG A 43 1.02 -0.59 -39.60
C ARG A 43 1.38 0.17 -38.34
N ASP A 44 1.36 1.50 -38.39
CA ASP A 44 1.64 2.33 -37.22
C ASP A 44 0.56 2.18 -36.13
N ALA A 45 -0.70 2.01 -36.52
CA ALA A 45 -1.79 1.73 -35.60
C ALA A 45 -1.61 0.39 -34.88
N GLN A 46 -1.18 -0.66 -35.61
CA GLN A 46 -0.91 -1.97 -35.02
C GLN A 46 0.26 -1.91 -34.04
N LYS A 47 1.38 -1.29 -34.43
CA LYS A 47 2.54 -1.11 -33.55
C LYS A 47 2.17 -0.35 -32.27
N LYS A 48 1.40 0.73 -32.38
CA LYS A 48 0.91 1.49 -31.22
C LYS A 48 -0.01 0.66 -30.30
N LYS A 49 -0.83 -0.25 -30.85
CA LYS A 49 -1.65 -1.17 -30.03
C LYS A 49 -0.77 -2.12 -29.25
N GLU A 50 0.22 -2.73 -29.90
CA GLU A 50 1.15 -3.67 -29.28
C GLU A 50 1.98 -2.99 -28.18
N ASP A 51 2.54 -1.81 -28.46
CA ASP A 51 3.29 -1.02 -27.48
C ASP A 51 2.44 -0.64 -26.26
N LYS A 52 1.19 -0.22 -26.48
CA LYS A 52 0.25 0.08 -25.40
C LYS A 52 -0.12 -1.17 -24.59
N ALA A 53 -0.36 -2.29 -25.25
CA ALA A 53 -0.69 -3.55 -24.58
C ALA A 53 0.48 -4.02 -23.71
N LYS A 54 1.72 -3.94 -24.22
CA LYS A 54 2.92 -4.27 -23.46
C LYS A 54 3.08 -3.38 -22.23
N LYS A 55 2.99 -2.05 -22.40
CA LYS A 55 3.04 -1.10 -21.28
C LYS A 55 1.94 -1.33 -20.25
N HIS A 56 0.74 -1.73 -20.70
CA HIS A 56 -0.37 -2.02 -19.79
C HIS A 56 -0.09 -3.26 -18.94
N LYS A 57 0.40 -4.35 -19.55
CA LYS A 57 0.80 -5.57 -18.84
C LYS A 57 1.88 -5.28 -17.81
N GLU A 58 2.96 -4.60 -18.21
CA GLU A 58 4.04 -4.20 -17.30
C GLU A 58 3.51 -3.32 -16.15
N SER A 59 2.61 -2.37 -16.44
CA SER A 59 2.01 -1.53 -15.41
C SER A 59 1.12 -2.32 -14.45
N GLN A 60 0.39 -3.33 -14.93
CA GLN A 60 -0.44 -4.20 -14.09
C GLN A 60 0.43 -5.05 -13.16
N GLU A 61 1.48 -5.67 -13.67
CA GLU A 61 2.44 -6.45 -12.89
C GLU A 61 3.11 -5.59 -11.81
N ARG A 62 3.60 -4.39 -12.18
CA ARG A 62 4.17 -3.45 -11.20
C ARG A 62 3.18 -3.07 -10.11
N THR A 63 1.92 -2.83 -10.48
CA THR A 63 0.86 -2.48 -9.52
C THR A 63 0.54 -3.65 -8.59
N ALA A 64 0.49 -4.88 -9.12
CA ALA A 64 0.27 -6.08 -8.33
C ALA A 64 1.42 -6.30 -7.34
N ASN A 65 2.67 -6.23 -7.81
CA ASN A 65 3.86 -6.38 -6.97
C ASN A 65 3.92 -5.30 -5.88
N TYR A 66 3.60 -4.06 -6.22
CA TYR A 66 3.54 -2.97 -5.25
C TYR A 66 2.49 -3.21 -4.15
N ARG A 67 1.31 -3.70 -4.51
CA ARG A 67 0.26 -4.04 -3.54
C ARG A 67 0.69 -5.17 -2.60
N LEU A 68 1.35 -6.21 -3.14
CA LEU A 68 1.91 -7.29 -2.34
C LEU A 68 2.96 -6.78 -1.36
N GLN A 69 3.89 -5.93 -1.81
CA GLN A 69 4.90 -5.33 -0.94
C GLN A 69 4.29 -4.47 0.17
N ILE A 70 3.25 -3.69 -0.13
CA ILE A 70 2.52 -2.93 0.90
C ILE A 70 1.90 -3.86 1.92
N ALA A 71 1.23 -4.94 1.48
CA ALA A 71 0.61 -5.90 2.38
C ALA A 71 1.64 -6.54 3.32
N LEU A 72 2.77 -7.00 2.77
CA LEU A 72 3.88 -7.56 3.54
C LEU A 72 4.46 -6.53 4.53
N SER A 73 4.67 -5.29 4.09
CA SER A 73 5.18 -4.23 4.96
C SER A 73 4.22 -3.93 6.12
N LYS A 74 2.90 -3.93 5.88
CA LYS A 74 1.89 -3.74 6.94
C LYS A 74 1.94 -4.86 7.96
N VAL A 75 2.03 -6.12 7.53
CA VAL A 75 2.15 -7.27 8.43
C VAL A 75 3.42 -7.19 9.26
N LYS A 76 4.58 -6.93 8.63
CA LYS A 76 5.86 -6.75 9.33
C LYS A 76 5.80 -5.64 10.37
N LYS A 77 5.21 -4.49 10.04
CA LYS A 77 5.04 -3.38 10.99
C LYS A 77 4.12 -3.73 12.15
N ALA A 78 3.04 -4.46 11.90
CA ALA A 78 2.12 -4.89 12.95
C ALA A 78 2.79 -5.89 13.91
N LEU A 79 3.53 -6.86 13.36
CA LEU A 79 4.32 -7.81 14.16
C LEU A 79 5.38 -7.08 14.99
N HIS A 80 6.13 -6.16 14.39
CA HIS A 80 7.15 -5.39 15.10
C HIS A 80 6.57 -4.59 16.26
N LYS A 81 5.42 -3.93 16.08
CA LYS A 81 4.74 -3.20 17.17
C LYS A 81 4.39 -4.13 18.34
N ARG A 82 3.77 -5.28 18.05
CA ARG A 82 3.44 -6.29 19.06
C ARG A 82 4.70 -6.83 19.75
N GLY A 83 5.78 -7.05 19.01
CA GLY A 83 7.05 -7.49 19.58
C GLY A 83 7.70 -6.46 20.51
N VAL A 84 7.65 -5.17 20.14
CA VAL A 84 8.10 -4.08 21.01
C VAL A 84 7.28 -4.02 22.30
N GLU A 85 5.96 -4.16 22.21
CA GLU A 85 5.07 -4.19 23.38
C GLU A 85 5.38 -5.40 24.29
N ALA A 86 5.53 -6.59 23.71
CA ALA A 86 5.91 -7.80 24.46
C ALA A 86 7.26 -7.65 25.16
N ARG A 87 8.28 -7.10 24.48
CA ARG A 87 9.60 -6.83 25.09
C ARG A 87 9.53 -5.83 26.24
N LYS A 88 8.71 -4.79 26.12
CA LYS A 88 8.49 -3.83 27.22
C LYS A 88 7.77 -4.48 28.39
N ALA A 89 6.75 -5.28 28.13
CA ALA A 89 6.03 -6.02 29.16
C ALA A 89 6.95 -7.01 29.89
N GLU A 90 7.78 -7.74 29.16
CA GLU A 90 8.74 -8.69 29.74
C GLU A 90 9.82 -7.98 30.58
N GLN A 91 10.29 -6.81 30.13
CA GLN A 91 11.19 -5.97 30.95
C GLN A 91 10.50 -5.50 32.23
N ALA A 92 9.23 -5.11 32.18
CA ALA A 92 8.47 -4.70 33.35
C ALA A 92 8.28 -5.88 34.33
N ARG A 93 7.93 -7.07 33.82
CA ARG A 93 7.84 -8.32 34.60
C ARG A 93 9.16 -8.60 35.32
N LYS A 94 10.27 -8.62 34.59
CA LYS A 94 11.62 -8.85 35.17
C LYS A 94 11.98 -7.83 36.25
N ARG A 95 11.65 -6.56 36.05
CA ARG A 95 11.85 -5.51 37.07
C ARG A 95 11.03 -5.80 38.32
N GLN A 96 9.75 -6.12 38.19
CA GLN A 96 8.89 -6.45 39.33
C GLN A 96 9.40 -7.68 40.09
N VAL A 97 9.75 -8.75 39.37
CA VAL A 97 10.36 -9.95 39.96
C VAL A 97 11.64 -9.59 40.71
N SER A 98 12.52 -8.78 40.12
CA SER A 98 13.76 -8.37 40.79
C SER A 98 13.52 -7.56 42.07
N ILE A 99 12.46 -6.74 42.11
CA ILE A 99 12.09 -5.94 43.29
C ILE A 99 11.57 -6.85 44.40
N LEU A 100 10.72 -7.82 44.08
CA LEU A 100 10.18 -8.79 45.03
C LEU A 100 11.28 -9.67 45.62
N LEU A 101 12.17 -10.19 44.77
CA LEU A 101 13.32 -10.97 45.20
C LEU A 101 14.25 -10.17 46.11
N LYS A 102 14.54 -8.90 45.77
CA LYS A 102 15.34 -8.01 46.64
C LYS A 102 14.68 -7.74 47.99
N ALA A 103 13.34 -7.72 48.02
CA ALA A 103 12.56 -7.55 49.24
C ALA A 103 12.35 -8.87 50.02
N ASN A 104 12.93 -9.99 49.57
CA ASN A 104 12.70 -11.35 50.09
C ASN A 104 11.21 -11.71 50.18
N LYS A 105 10.40 -11.20 49.24
CA LYS A 105 8.98 -11.51 49.12
C LYS A 105 8.77 -12.61 48.09
N GLU A 106 7.73 -13.41 48.29
CA GLU A 106 7.31 -14.42 47.33
C GLU A 106 6.90 -13.77 46.01
N VAL A 107 7.24 -14.44 44.90
CA VAL A 107 6.92 -14.00 43.54
C VAL A 107 5.55 -14.57 43.15
N PRO A 108 4.56 -13.73 42.82
CA PRO A 108 3.25 -14.18 42.32
C PRO A 108 3.37 -15.08 41.10
N LEU A 109 2.47 -16.06 40.99
CA LEU A 109 2.42 -17.03 39.88
C LEU A 109 2.39 -16.34 38.50
N ASP A 110 1.63 -15.25 38.37
CA ASP A 110 1.50 -14.46 37.14
C ASP A 110 2.83 -13.89 36.63
N LEU A 111 3.82 -13.73 37.52
CA LEU A 111 5.13 -13.23 37.18
C LEU A 111 6.15 -14.35 36.95
N LEU A 112 5.78 -15.63 37.08
CA LEU A 112 6.68 -16.74 36.80
C LEU A 112 6.80 -17.01 35.30
N GLU A 113 5.72 -16.83 34.56
CA GLU A 113 5.68 -17.08 33.12
C GLU A 113 6.39 -15.98 32.32
N PRO A 114 7.38 -16.32 31.48
CA PRO A 114 7.99 -15.37 30.57
C PRO A 114 7.03 -14.94 29.45
N ILE A 115 6.98 -13.64 29.16
CA ILE A 115 6.19 -13.12 28.05
C ILE A 115 6.97 -13.32 26.75
N GLN A 116 6.40 -14.10 25.83
CA GLN A 116 7.01 -14.40 24.53
C GLN A 116 6.90 -13.23 23.55
N ASP A 117 7.93 -13.03 22.73
CA ASP A 117 7.96 -12.00 21.69
C ASP A 117 7.40 -12.56 20.36
N PRO A 118 6.22 -12.10 19.89
CA PRO A 118 5.62 -12.60 18.66
C PRO A 118 6.46 -12.32 17.42
N GLU A 119 7.33 -11.30 17.43
CA GLU A 119 8.27 -11.03 16.33
C GLU A 119 9.35 -12.11 16.24
N LYS A 120 9.85 -12.59 17.39
CA LYS A 120 10.83 -13.68 17.44
C LYS A 120 10.24 -15.01 17.05
N LEU A 121 9.02 -15.32 17.52
CA LEU A 121 8.32 -16.54 17.15
C LEU A 121 8.09 -16.62 15.64
N ALA A 122 7.68 -15.51 15.02
CA ALA A 122 7.48 -15.46 13.56
C ALA A 122 8.78 -15.73 12.79
N GLN A 123 9.92 -15.18 13.26
CA GLN A 123 11.23 -15.43 12.66
C GLN A 123 11.68 -16.89 12.83
N GLU A 124 11.46 -17.47 14.00
CA GLU A 124 11.77 -18.88 14.28
C GLU A 124 10.94 -19.83 13.42
N SER A 125 9.65 -19.55 13.22
CA SER A 125 8.79 -20.31 12.31
C SER A 125 9.20 -20.18 10.84
N GLU A 126 9.57 -18.97 10.38
CA GLU A 126 10.07 -18.76 9.01
C GLU A 126 11.42 -19.48 8.76
N LEU A 127 12.22 -19.70 9.81
CA LEU A 127 13.47 -20.47 9.72
C LEU A 127 13.22 -21.98 9.70
N GLN A 128 12.24 -22.47 10.47
CA GLN A 128 11.85 -23.89 10.47
C GLN A 128 11.23 -24.33 9.14
N GLU A 129 10.43 -23.47 8.49
CA GLU A 129 9.85 -23.75 7.18
C GLU A 129 10.90 -23.84 6.05
N LYS A 130 12.09 -23.26 6.25
CA LYS A 130 13.20 -23.25 5.27
C LYS A 130 14.18 -24.42 5.41
N LEU A 131 14.05 -25.24 6.46
CA LEU A 131 14.82 -26.49 6.58
C LEU A 131 14.09 -27.59 5.79
N PRO A 132 14.75 -28.25 4.82
CA PRO A 132 14.13 -29.37 4.13
C PRO A 132 13.86 -30.50 5.14
N PRO A 133 12.76 -31.27 4.97
CA PRO A 133 12.54 -32.46 5.79
C PRO A 133 13.67 -33.46 5.55
N SER A 134 14.25 -33.93 6.65
CA SER A 134 15.31 -34.95 6.71
C SER A 134 14.89 -36.27 6.08
#